data_AF-A0A261A5H5-F1
#
_entry.id   AF-A0A261A5H5-F1
#
_cell.length_a   1.000
_cell.length_b   1.000
_cell.length_c   1.000
_cell.angle_alpha   90.00
_cell.angle_beta   90.00
_cell.angle_gamma   90.00
#
_symmetry.space_group_name_H-M   'P 1'
#
loop_
_entity.id
_entity.type
_entity.pdbx_description
1 polymer ?
#
loop_
_entity_poly.entity_id
_entity_poly.type
_entity_poly.pdbx_seq_one_letter_code
_entity_poly.pdbx_strand_id
1 'polypeptide(L)'
;MALAAPHKFHLYNVCGKITTDQMDSLMEKAENDVTLSLEELSVPKDYSHPNAFHFQSVNYGDASWVRVEHLFSARGHILLNRCALSLEDINTFIIHWITSGTDMFQSMRLCFEQRLNHSDYMTVLEDIVAVYDEHSGNVRDSKKEVVVHQLL
;
A
#
# COMPACT_ATOMS: atom_id res chain seq x y z
N MET A 1 -19.76 -32.63 -5.90
CA MET A 1 -19.89 -31.17 -5.78
C MET A 1 -19.23 -30.75 -4.48
N ALA A 2 -17.99 -30.28 -4.52
CA ALA A 2 -17.35 -29.68 -3.36
C ALA A 2 -17.92 -28.27 -3.18
N LEU A 3 -18.55 -28.02 -2.04
CA LEU A 3 -18.87 -26.67 -1.59
C LEU A 3 -17.55 -25.90 -1.53
N ALA A 4 -17.44 -24.83 -2.32
CA ALA A 4 -16.34 -23.88 -2.22
C ALA A 4 -16.21 -23.47 -0.76
N ALA A 5 -15.01 -23.65 -0.18
CA ALA A 5 -14.72 -23.18 1.15
C ALA A 5 -15.06 -21.68 1.22
N PRO A 6 -15.75 -21.21 2.27
CA PRO A 6 -16.03 -19.79 2.41
C PRO A 6 -14.69 -19.05 2.39
N HIS A 7 -14.57 -18.02 1.54
CA HIS A 7 -13.44 -17.09 1.56
C HIS A 7 -13.23 -16.64 3.01
N LYS A 8 -12.18 -17.15 3.62
CA LYS A 8 -11.90 -16.96 5.04
C LYS A 8 -11.30 -15.56 5.15
N PHE A 9 -12.14 -14.53 5.23
CA PHE A 9 -11.68 -13.18 5.52
C PHE A 9 -11.23 -13.14 6.98
N HIS A 10 -9.97 -13.48 7.22
CA HIS A 10 -9.29 -13.26 8.50
C HIS A 10 -8.96 -11.76 8.61
N LEU A 11 -9.96 -10.96 8.96
CA LEU A 11 -9.76 -9.53 9.19
C LEU A 11 -9.38 -9.33 10.66
N TYR A 12 -8.16 -8.86 10.92
CA TYR A 12 -7.80 -8.29 12.21
C TYR A 12 -8.16 -6.79 12.18
N ASN A 13 -9.13 -6.39 13.00
CA ASN A 13 -9.48 -4.98 13.22
C ASN A 13 -9.07 -4.59 14.65
N VAL A 14 -8.13 -3.65 14.77
CA VAL A 14 -7.63 -3.15 16.05
C VAL A 14 -7.89 -1.64 16.12
N CYS A 15 -8.59 -1.20 17.17
CA CYS A 15 -8.92 0.21 17.42
C CYS A 15 -8.24 0.73 18.69
N GLY A 16 -7.90 2.02 18.72
CA GLY A 16 -7.40 2.72 19.91
C GLY A 16 -5.91 3.06 19.88
N LYS A 17 -5.21 2.85 21.00
CA LYS A 17 -3.76 3.02 21.11
C LYS A 17 -3.12 1.65 21.26
N ILE A 18 -2.10 1.37 20.45
CA ILE A 18 -1.29 0.16 20.54
C ILE A 18 0.12 0.53 21.00
N THR A 19 0.71 -0.29 21.86
CA THR A 19 2.13 -0.15 22.19
C THR A 19 2.99 -0.86 21.14
N THR A 20 4.29 -0.54 21.10
CA THR A 20 5.26 -1.25 20.25
C THR A 20 5.20 -2.76 20.48
N ASP A 21 5.29 -3.23 21.73
CA ASP A 21 5.26 -4.66 22.06
C ASP A 21 3.99 -5.38 21.59
N GLN A 22 2.84 -4.69 21.63
CA GLN A 22 1.58 -5.23 21.13
C GLN A 22 1.58 -5.33 19.60
N MET A 23 2.15 -4.33 18.94
CA MET A 23 2.31 -4.30 17.49
C MET A 23 3.31 -5.36 17.02
N ASP A 24 4.45 -5.53 17.69
CA ASP A 24 5.43 -6.59 17.43
C ASP A 24 4.76 -7.96 17.56
N SER A 25 4.06 -8.20 18.67
CA SER A 25 3.34 -9.46 18.87
C SER A 25 2.27 -9.70 17.81
N LEU A 26 1.63 -8.66 17.25
CA LEU A 26 0.68 -8.80 16.16
C LEU A 26 1.41 -9.19 14.87
N MET A 27 2.50 -8.49 14.53
CA MET A 27 3.29 -8.71 13.32
C MET A 27 4.04 -10.05 13.30
N GLU A 28 4.36 -10.62 14.46
CA GLU A 28 5.01 -11.92 14.58
C GLU A 28 4.02 -13.10 14.49
N LYS A 29 2.81 -12.92 15.03
CA LYS A 29 1.85 -14.02 15.22
C LYS A 29 0.77 -14.09 14.16
N ALA A 30 0.49 -12.98 13.47
CA ALA A 30 -0.51 -12.98 12.42
C ALA A 30 -0.05 -13.84 11.24
N GLU A 31 -0.98 -14.65 10.72
CA GLU A 31 -0.76 -15.43 9.50
C GLU A 31 -0.60 -14.47 8.30
N ASN A 32 0.16 -14.87 7.29
CA ASN A 32 0.49 -14.00 6.15
C ASN A 32 -0.57 -14.01 5.04
N ASP A 33 -1.54 -14.94 5.08
CA ASP A 33 -2.65 -15.07 4.14
C ASP A 33 -3.90 -14.29 4.60
N VAL A 34 -3.72 -13.31 5.49
CA VAL A 34 -4.80 -12.52 6.07
C VAL A 34 -4.80 -11.07 5.57
N THR A 35 -5.93 -10.38 5.74
CA THR A 35 -6.02 -8.94 5.54
C THR A 35 -5.85 -8.24 6.89
N LEU A 36 -4.80 -7.43 7.03
CA LEU A 36 -4.57 -6.64 8.23
C LEU A 36 -5.18 -5.25 8.08
N SER A 37 -6.12 -4.87 8.96
CA SER A 37 -6.76 -3.55 8.93
C SER A 37 -6.61 -2.81 10.26
N LEU A 38 -5.91 -1.67 10.24
CA LEU A 38 -5.63 -0.82 11.39
C LEU A 38 -6.19 0.60 11.13
N GLU A 39 -7.50 0.73 10.96
CA GLU A 39 -8.16 1.98 10.54
C GLU A 39 -8.19 3.07 11.62
N GLU A 40 -8.46 2.70 12.88
CA GLU A 40 -8.62 3.64 13.99
C GLU A 40 -7.53 3.45 15.06
N LEU A 41 -6.30 3.14 14.61
CA LEU A 41 -5.18 2.86 15.49
C LEU A 41 -4.11 3.94 15.39
N SER A 42 -3.72 4.51 16.54
CA SER A 42 -2.53 5.36 16.61
C SER A 42 -1.30 4.48 16.84
N VAL A 43 -0.47 4.37 15.81
CA VAL A 43 0.79 3.62 15.84
C VAL A 43 1.93 4.56 16.27
N PRO A 44 2.93 4.08 17.04
CA PRO A 44 4.10 4.89 17.36
C PRO A 44 4.82 5.39 16.10
N LYS A 45 5.15 6.68 16.02
CA LYS A 45 5.71 7.32 14.80
C LYS A 45 6.99 6.66 14.29
N ASP A 46 7.85 6.20 15.20
CA ASP A 46 9.13 5.59 14.85
C ASP A 46 9.05 4.06 14.68
N TYR A 47 7.84 3.48 14.75
CA TYR A 47 7.64 2.05 14.60
C TYR A 47 8.12 1.57 13.23
N SER A 48 8.78 0.42 13.22
CA SER A 48 9.21 -0.28 12.00
C SER A 48 9.34 -1.75 12.32
N HIS A 49 8.85 -2.58 11.40
CA HIS A 49 8.90 -4.03 11.57
C HIS A 49 9.03 -4.70 10.20
N PRO A 50 9.89 -5.73 10.04
CA PRO A 50 10.08 -6.40 8.75
C PRO A 50 8.80 -7.00 8.16
N ASN A 51 7.88 -7.45 9.02
CA ASN A 51 6.60 -8.03 8.60
C ASN A 51 5.48 -7.02 8.35
N ALA A 52 5.74 -5.71 8.38
CA ALA A 52 4.69 -4.69 8.23
C ALA A 52 3.82 -4.91 6.97
N PHE A 53 4.39 -5.44 5.88
CA PHE A 53 3.64 -5.71 4.65
C PHE A 53 3.64 -7.20 4.24
N HIS A 54 3.97 -8.10 5.17
CA HIS A 54 3.94 -9.56 4.94
C HIS A 54 2.54 -10.16 5.11
N PHE A 55 1.52 -9.48 4.56
CA PHE A 55 0.12 -9.90 4.61
C PHE A 55 -0.46 -9.97 3.20
N GLN A 56 -1.57 -10.69 3.03
CA GLN A 56 -2.25 -10.77 1.73
C GLN A 56 -2.78 -9.40 1.30
N SER A 57 -3.22 -8.58 2.24
CA SER A 57 -3.65 -7.19 2.00
C SER A 57 -3.53 -6.37 3.27
N VAL A 58 -3.34 -5.06 3.12
CA VAL A 58 -3.09 -4.15 4.23
C VAL A 58 -3.93 -2.89 4.08
N ASN A 59 -4.57 -2.48 5.18
CA ASN A 59 -5.24 -1.20 5.32
C ASN A 59 -4.76 -0.51 6.60
N TYR A 60 -4.05 0.61 6.46
CA TYR A 60 -3.59 1.43 7.58
C TYR A 60 -4.29 2.78 7.56
N GLY A 61 -5.05 3.09 8.61
CA GLY A 61 -5.71 4.38 8.78
C GLY A 61 -4.75 5.50 9.18
N ASP A 62 -3.73 5.16 9.96
CA ASP A 62 -2.54 5.99 10.22
C ASP A 62 -1.31 5.28 9.66
N ALA A 63 -0.88 5.71 8.48
CA ALA A 63 0.31 5.21 7.79
C ALA A 63 1.49 6.19 7.91
N SER A 64 1.47 7.12 8.88
CA SER A 64 2.55 8.11 9.04
C SER A 64 3.90 7.49 9.47
N TRP A 65 3.87 6.27 10.00
CA TRP A 65 5.05 5.47 10.39
C TRP A 65 5.60 4.60 9.25
N VAL A 66 4.88 4.50 8.12
CA VAL A 66 5.31 3.69 6.98
C VAL A 66 6.51 4.34 6.30
N ARG A 67 7.56 3.54 6.07
CA ARG A 67 8.76 3.91 5.31
C ARG A 67 8.76 3.20 3.96
N VAL A 68 9.45 3.77 2.98
CA VAL A 68 9.48 3.26 1.60
C VAL A 68 9.98 1.82 1.53
N GLU A 69 10.93 1.44 2.38
CA GLU A 69 11.53 0.10 2.37
C GLU A 69 10.54 -0.99 2.72
N HIS A 70 9.52 -0.67 3.54
CA HIS A 70 8.46 -1.61 3.88
C HIS A 70 7.67 -2.03 2.63
N LEU A 71 7.47 -1.09 1.69
CA LEU A 71 6.66 -1.29 0.49
C LEU A 71 7.32 -2.26 -0.51
N PHE A 72 8.64 -2.43 -0.44
CA PHE A 72 9.36 -3.38 -1.32
C PHE A 72 8.96 -4.85 -1.09
N SER A 73 8.37 -5.14 0.07
CA SER A 73 7.83 -6.47 0.40
C SER A 73 6.33 -6.61 0.19
N ALA A 74 5.64 -5.51 -0.14
CA ALA A 74 4.18 -5.44 -0.13
C ALA A 74 3.51 -6.25 -1.23
N ARG A 75 2.34 -6.82 -0.89
CA ARG A 75 1.55 -7.67 -1.79
C ARG A 75 0.05 -7.44 -1.69
N GLY A 76 -0.66 -7.78 -2.78
CA GLY A 76 -2.12 -7.76 -2.85
C GLY A 76 -2.74 -6.36 -2.87
N HIS A 77 -3.72 -6.07 -2.00
CA HIS A 77 -4.37 -4.76 -1.93
C HIS A 77 -3.79 -3.93 -0.79
N ILE A 78 -3.28 -2.73 -1.12
CA ILE A 78 -2.65 -1.82 -0.16
C ILE A 78 -3.43 -0.51 -0.09
N LEU A 79 -3.90 -0.16 1.11
CA LEU A 79 -4.54 1.13 1.41
C LEU A 79 -3.79 1.81 2.55
N LEU A 80 -3.16 2.95 2.27
CA LEU A 80 -2.44 3.74 3.26
C LEU A 80 -3.07 5.12 3.38
N ASN A 81 -3.63 5.43 4.55
CA ASN A 81 -4.18 6.74 4.86
C ASN A 81 -3.24 7.53 5.76
N ARG A 82 -3.27 8.87 5.65
CA ARG A 82 -2.36 9.78 6.37
C ARG A 82 -0.89 9.39 6.17
N CYS A 83 -0.56 9.01 4.95
CA CYS A 83 0.79 8.65 4.56
C CYS A 83 1.73 9.86 4.67
N ALA A 84 2.92 9.65 5.23
CA ALA A 84 3.96 10.66 5.40
C ALA A 84 5.14 10.49 4.43
N LEU A 85 5.03 9.58 3.45
CA LEU A 85 6.04 9.38 2.41
C LEU A 85 6.19 10.66 1.57
N SER A 86 7.43 10.98 1.23
CA SER A 86 7.74 12.06 0.30
C SER A 86 7.46 11.65 -1.15
N LEU A 87 7.44 12.62 -2.06
CA LEU A 87 7.37 12.34 -3.50
C LEU A 87 8.59 11.55 -3.99
N GLU A 88 9.77 11.79 -3.39
CA GLU A 88 11.01 11.07 -3.69
C GLU A 88 10.92 9.60 -3.26
N ASP A 89 10.35 9.32 -2.09
CA ASP A 89 10.09 7.95 -1.62
C ASP A 89 9.18 7.21 -2.61
N ILE A 90 8.15 7.89 -3.11
CA ILE A 90 7.18 7.28 -4.01
C ILE A 90 7.78 7.07 -5.39
N ASN A 91 8.57 8.02 -5.90
CA ASN A 91 9.29 7.80 -7.15
C ASN A 91 10.24 6.60 -7.01
N THR A 92 10.99 6.51 -5.92
CA THR A 92 11.87 5.39 -5.61
C THR A 92 11.11 4.06 -5.59
N PHE A 93 9.94 4.03 -4.93
CA PHE A 93 9.08 2.86 -4.89
C PHE A 93 8.54 2.46 -6.26
N ILE A 94 8.06 3.42 -7.05
CA ILE A 94 7.54 3.16 -8.39
C ILE A 94 8.65 2.60 -9.29
N ILE A 95 9.84 3.22 -9.29
CA ILE A 95 11.00 2.73 -10.04
C ILE A 95 11.35 1.30 -9.62
N HIS A 96 11.36 1.00 -8.33
CA HIS A 96 11.58 -0.36 -7.83
C HIS A 96 10.51 -1.32 -8.35
N TRP A 97 9.23 -0.97 -8.24
CA TRP A 97 8.13 -1.82 -8.66
C TRP A 97 8.15 -2.13 -10.16
N ILE A 98 8.32 -1.12 -11.02
CA ILE A 98 8.36 -1.34 -12.47
C ILE A 98 9.56 -2.20 -12.88
N THR A 99 10.71 -2.05 -12.19
CA THR A 99 11.95 -2.80 -12.49
C THR A 99 12.04 -4.17 -11.81
N SER A 100 11.26 -4.46 -10.76
CA SER A 100 11.35 -5.67 -9.92
C SER A 100 11.13 -7.01 -10.66
N GLY A 101 10.67 -6.99 -11.92
CA GLY A 101 10.36 -8.19 -12.70
C GLY A 101 9.15 -9.00 -12.21
N THR A 102 8.75 -8.82 -10.94
CA THR A 102 7.60 -9.45 -10.30
C THR A 102 6.41 -8.52 -10.26
N ASP A 103 5.21 -9.07 -10.37
CA ASP A 103 3.99 -8.34 -10.05
C ASP A 103 3.84 -8.26 -8.52
N MET A 104 3.93 -7.06 -7.97
CA MET A 104 3.99 -6.85 -6.52
C MET A 104 2.59 -6.76 -5.91
N PHE A 105 1.64 -6.05 -6.50
CA PHE A 105 0.32 -5.80 -5.88
C PHE A 105 -0.79 -5.68 -6.92
N GLN A 106 -2.02 -6.03 -6.50
CA GLN A 106 -3.23 -5.93 -7.32
C GLN A 106 -3.76 -4.50 -7.39
N SER A 107 -3.65 -3.74 -6.30
CA SER A 107 -4.02 -2.33 -6.26
C SER A 107 -3.34 -1.62 -5.10
N MET A 108 -2.96 -0.37 -5.30
CA MET A 108 -2.41 0.48 -4.23
C MET A 108 -3.10 1.84 -4.21
N ARG A 109 -3.51 2.28 -3.02
CA ARG A 109 -4.04 3.62 -2.77
C ARG A 109 -3.24 4.29 -1.66
N LEU A 110 -2.68 5.44 -1.99
CA LEU A 110 -1.96 6.32 -1.07
C LEU A 110 -2.78 7.59 -0.85
N CYS A 111 -3.21 7.82 0.39
CA CYS A 111 -3.84 9.06 0.81
C CYS A 111 -2.85 9.81 1.72
N PHE A 112 -2.32 10.92 1.23
CA PHE A 112 -1.37 11.74 1.97
C PHE A 112 -2.08 12.60 3.02
N GLU A 113 -1.36 12.92 4.08
CA GLU A 113 -1.84 13.91 5.05
C GLU A 113 -1.90 15.33 4.44
N GLN A 114 -0.98 15.62 3.53
CA GLN A 114 -0.94 16.89 2.80
C GLN A 114 -1.67 16.77 1.47
N ARG A 115 -2.37 17.83 1.07
CA ARG A 115 -3.04 17.89 -0.22
C ARG A 115 -2.00 18.10 -1.32
N LEU A 116 -1.79 17.06 -2.13
CA LEU A 116 -0.94 17.16 -3.32
C LEU A 116 -1.60 18.02 -4.39
N ASN A 117 -0.78 18.78 -5.10
CA ASN A 117 -1.16 19.58 -6.25
C ASN A 117 -0.73 18.89 -7.56
N HIS A 118 -1.16 19.42 -8.71
CA HIS A 118 -0.84 18.82 -10.01
C HIS A 118 0.66 18.68 -10.29
N SER A 119 1.49 19.68 -9.90
CA SER A 119 2.94 19.59 -10.10
C SER A 119 3.60 18.50 -9.26
N ASP A 120 3.09 18.22 -8.06
CA ASP A 120 3.61 17.15 -7.20
C ASP A 120 3.49 15.78 -7.88
N TYR A 121 2.36 15.53 -8.56
CA TYR A 121 2.18 14.30 -9.34
C TYR A 121 3.13 14.24 -10.53
N MET A 122 3.35 15.37 -11.22
CA MET A 122 4.27 15.40 -12.35
C MET A 122 5.69 15.04 -11.93
N THR A 123 6.16 15.50 -10.77
CA THR A 123 7.49 15.14 -10.24
C THR A 123 7.65 13.63 -10.00
N VAL A 124 6.61 12.95 -9.53
CA VAL A 124 6.64 11.49 -9.31
C VAL A 124 6.57 10.71 -10.63
N LEU A 125 5.93 11.28 -11.65
CA LEU A 125 5.67 10.63 -12.93
C LEU A 125 6.71 10.99 -14.01
N GLU A 126 7.68 11.85 -13.72
CA GLU A 126 8.70 12.32 -14.69
C GLU A 126 9.45 11.17 -15.37
N ASP A 127 9.76 10.11 -14.62
CA ASP A 127 10.46 8.93 -15.12
C ASP A 127 9.52 7.86 -15.72
N ILE A 128 8.20 8.06 -15.63
CA ILE A 128 7.20 7.12 -16.13
C ILE A 128 6.85 7.46 -17.58
N VAL A 129 7.24 6.57 -18.49
CA VAL A 129 7.07 6.74 -19.94
C VAL A 129 5.60 6.70 -20.40
N ALA A 130 4.70 6.10 -19.61
CA ALA A 130 3.27 6.04 -19.92
C ALA A 130 2.41 5.89 -18.65
N VAL A 131 1.39 6.74 -18.52
CA VAL A 131 0.35 6.66 -17.48
C VAL A 131 -0.99 6.44 -18.18
N TYR A 132 -1.77 5.47 -17.71
CA TYR A 132 -3.11 5.19 -18.23
C TYR A 132 -4.16 5.82 -17.31
N ASP A 133 -5.02 6.66 -17.87
CA ASP A 133 -6.22 7.15 -17.19
C ASP A 133 -7.44 6.42 -17.75
N GLU A 134 -8.08 5.59 -16.92
CA GLU A 134 -9.29 4.84 -17.25
C GLU A 134 -10.47 5.73 -17.64
N HIS A 135 -10.45 7.03 -17.35
CA HIS A 135 -11.48 7.97 -17.85
C HIS A 135 -11.41 8.17 -19.37
N SER A 136 -10.30 7.78 -20.02
CA SER A 136 -10.11 7.85 -21.46
C SER A 136 -10.02 6.45 -22.05
N GLY A 137 -11.17 5.85 -22.38
CA GLY A 137 -11.26 4.48 -22.88
C GLY A 137 -10.63 4.27 -24.25
N ASN A 138 -9.31 4.13 -24.32
CA ASN A 138 -8.64 3.59 -25.50
C ASN A 138 -7.43 2.74 -25.12
N VAL A 139 -7.56 1.43 -25.31
CA VAL A 139 -6.51 0.42 -25.06
C VAL A 139 -5.67 0.24 -26.31
N ARG A 140 -4.34 0.27 -26.17
CA ARG A 140 -3.43 -0.60 -26.92
C ARG A 140 -2.04 -0.66 -26.28
N ASP A 141 -1.64 -1.91 -26.09
CA ASP A 141 -0.29 -2.46 -25.93
C ASP A 141 0.33 -2.57 -24.54
N SER A 142 0.80 -3.80 -24.30
CA SER A 142 1.25 -4.37 -23.03
C SER A 142 2.57 -3.78 -22.55
N LYS A 143 2.52 -2.97 -21.48
CA LYS A 143 3.59 -2.71 -20.50
C LYS A 143 2.90 -2.40 -19.18
N LYS A 144 3.46 -2.94 -18.07
CA LYS A 144 2.91 -2.89 -16.69
C LYS A 144 2.03 -1.66 -16.44
N GLU A 145 0.73 -1.90 -16.28
CA GLU A 145 -0.30 -0.86 -16.15
C GLU A 145 -0.22 -0.25 -14.74
N VAL A 146 0.08 1.04 -14.66
CA VAL A 146 -0.02 1.81 -13.41
C VAL A 146 -1.36 2.54 -13.44
N VAL A 147 -2.38 1.96 -12.79
CA VAL A 147 -3.67 2.62 -12.59
C VAL A 147 -3.54 3.62 -11.45
N VAL A 148 -3.26 4.89 -11.78
CA VAL A 148 -3.33 5.98 -10.82
C VAL A 148 -4.78 6.43 -10.75
N HIS A 149 -5.52 5.99 -9.72
CA HIS A 149 -6.83 6.59 -9.45
C HIS A 149 -6.63 8.05 -9.02
N GLN A 150 -6.84 8.97 -9.95
CA GLN A 150 -6.78 10.40 -9.69
C GLN A 150 -8.02 10.83 -8.90
N LEU A 151 -7.79 11.37 -7.70
CA LEU A 151 -8.72 12.22 -6.97
C LEU A 151 -8.80 13.56 -7.71
N LEU A 152 -9.79 13.68 -8.61
CA LEU A 152 -10.33 14.96 -9.03
C LEU A 152 -11.29 15.48 -7.94
#